data_AF-A0A1B8HD18-F1
#
_entry.id   AF-A0A1B8HD18-F1
#
_cell.length_a   1.000
_cell.length_b   1.000
_cell.length_c   1.000
_cell.angle_alpha   90.00
_cell.angle_beta   90.00
_cell.angle_gamma   90.00
#
_symmetry.space_group_name_H-M   'P 1'
#
loop_
_entity.id
_entity.type
_entity.pdbx_description
1 polymer ?
#
loop_
_entity_poly.entity_id
_entity_poly.type
_entity_poly.pdbx_seq_one_letter_code
_entity_poly.pdbx_strand_id
1 'polypeptide(L)'
;MANELVVIEPAKALDLFTASDKVQELIVSVERETERRKAELGELNLSVLAHRKKLISLAFDITRSKTYIDKAGKEVVDGLKELPKQVDASRKLFRDALDTLVAQVKQPVEEWEAQEEARKQAEEAQRIADEEQKKADELARLMPYLHAEALEMNAECDRFIAEVKAEEERKRIEHENEIKRQAAEQARIEAEQKAQRDREAAELKAKQEREAAELKARQEVEAAAKREHEAREAQERAEREKQEAIAKAANDAKEAKERAEREKLAAIEAERRKAEEAERARLAEAERQKQAELKRQANKDHQRQFNREALQALTKAGFDDKTATKFLELVIKGEVPHLSMNY
;
A
#
# COMPACT_ATOMS: atom_id res chain seq x y z
N MET A 1 33.46 -6.75 51.59
CA MET A 1 34.32 -7.63 50.76
C MET A 1 33.38 -8.32 49.78
N ALA A 2 33.52 -8.08 48.47
CA ALA A 2 32.64 -8.71 47.49
C ALA A 2 32.92 -10.23 47.47
N ASN A 3 31.88 -11.07 47.59
CA ASN A 3 32.02 -12.54 47.57
C ASN A 3 32.09 -13.10 46.13
N GLU A 4 32.34 -12.25 45.15
CA GLU A 4 32.50 -12.66 43.75
C GLU A 4 33.95 -13.10 43.52
N LEU A 5 34.15 -14.09 42.65
CA LEU A 5 35.47 -14.63 42.30
C LEU A 5 36.28 -13.64 41.44
N VAL A 6 35.60 -12.70 40.79
CA VAL A 6 36.18 -11.71 39.88
C VAL A 6 35.42 -10.40 39.99
N VAL A 7 36.14 -9.28 39.86
CA VAL A 7 35.59 -7.91 39.82
C VAL A 7 35.85 -7.32 38.44
N ILE A 8 34.82 -6.81 37.78
CA ILE A 8 34.93 -6.13 36.48
C ILE A 8 34.86 -4.62 36.75
N GLU A 9 35.90 -3.89 36.36
CA GLU A 9 35.86 -2.43 36.39
C GLU A 9 34.89 -1.90 35.31
N PRO A 10 33.90 -1.07 35.65
CA PRO A 10 32.90 -0.59 34.69
C PRO A 10 33.50 0.12 33.46
N ALA A 11 34.62 0.84 33.65
CA ALA A 11 35.32 1.55 32.58
C ALA A 11 35.99 0.64 31.55
N LYS A 12 36.29 -0.62 31.92
CA LYS A 12 36.92 -1.61 31.04
C LYS A 12 35.94 -2.68 30.56
N ALA A 13 34.70 -2.63 31.02
CA ALA A 13 33.68 -3.62 30.70
C ALA A 13 33.38 -3.69 29.19
N LEU A 14 33.31 -2.55 28.50
CA LEU A 14 33.11 -2.53 27.06
C LEU A 14 34.21 -3.28 26.31
N ASP A 15 35.47 -2.92 26.57
CA ASP A 15 36.65 -3.54 25.96
C ASP A 15 36.73 -5.05 26.25
N LEU A 16 36.44 -5.43 27.50
CA LEU A 16 36.36 -6.82 27.94
C LEU A 16 35.33 -7.63 27.12
N PHE A 17 34.12 -7.11 26.92
CA PHE A 17 33.06 -7.83 26.19
C PHE A 17 33.17 -7.73 24.66
N THR A 18 33.97 -6.80 24.12
CA THR A 18 34.22 -6.70 22.69
C THR A 18 35.32 -7.63 22.17
N ALA A 19 36.24 -8.06 23.03
CA ALA A 19 37.35 -8.93 22.65
C ALA A 19 37.14 -10.36 23.20
N SER A 20 36.86 -11.31 22.30
CA SER A 20 36.61 -12.72 22.68
C SER A 20 37.76 -13.33 23.49
N ASP A 21 39.00 -12.94 23.19
CA ASP A 21 40.19 -13.45 23.88
C ASP A 21 40.22 -12.99 25.36
N LYS A 22 39.83 -11.75 25.64
CA LYS A 22 39.77 -11.21 27.01
C LYS A 22 38.67 -11.87 27.83
N VAL A 23 37.54 -12.21 27.20
CA VAL A 23 36.48 -13.01 27.85
C VAL A 23 37.00 -14.39 28.20
N GLN A 24 37.74 -15.03 27.28
CA GLN A 24 38.33 -16.34 27.54
C GLN A 24 39.37 -16.30 28.67
N GLU A 25 40.23 -15.27 28.72
CA GLU A 25 41.17 -15.04 29.82
C GLU A 25 40.44 -14.86 31.17
N LEU A 26 39.32 -14.14 31.18
CA LEU A 26 38.51 -13.96 32.38
C LEU A 26 37.92 -15.29 32.88
N ILE A 27 37.41 -16.12 31.96
CA ILE A 27 36.89 -17.45 32.28
C ILE A 27 38.00 -18.31 32.91
N VAL A 28 39.19 -18.34 32.29
CA VAL A 28 40.36 -19.07 32.82
C VAL A 28 40.77 -18.53 34.19
N SER A 29 40.65 -17.22 34.44
CA SER A 29 40.89 -16.62 35.75
C SER A 29 39.89 -17.10 36.81
N VAL A 30 38.59 -17.16 36.49
CA VAL A 30 37.55 -17.70 37.38
C VAL A 30 37.80 -19.18 37.66
N GLU A 31 38.14 -19.98 36.65
CA GLU A 31 38.46 -21.40 36.79
C GLU A 31 39.66 -21.61 37.71
N ARG A 32 40.74 -20.84 37.52
CA ARG A 32 41.94 -20.90 38.35
C ARG A 32 41.66 -20.56 39.81
N GLU A 33 40.89 -19.51 40.06
CA GLU A 33 40.50 -19.12 41.42
C GLU A 33 39.56 -20.15 42.06
N THR A 34 38.68 -20.75 41.27
CA THR A 34 37.80 -21.84 41.71
C THR A 34 38.61 -23.06 42.14
N GLU A 35 39.55 -23.52 41.32
CA GLU A 35 40.42 -24.66 41.65
C GLU A 35 41.34 -24.35 42.83
N ARG A 36 41.84 -23.11 42.96
CA ARG A 36 42.58 -22.67 44.14
C ARG A 36 41.73 -22.79 45.41
N ARG A 37 40.53 -22.21 45.43
CA ARG A 37 39.62 -22.28 46.59
C ARG A 37 39.22 -23.71 46.90
N LYS A 38 39.02 -24.55 45.88
CA LYS A 38 38.74 -25.98 46.04
C LYS A 38 39.92 -26.73 46.68
N ALA A 39 41.15 -26.42 46.29
CA ALA A 39 42.36 -26.99 46.89
C ALA A 39 42.53 -26.55 48.36
N GLU A 40 42.21 -25.30 48.70
CA GLU A 40 42.22 -24.78 50.08
C GLU A 40 41.21 -25.51 51.00
N LEU A 41 40.15 -26.11 50.43
CA LEU A 41 39.19 -26.92 51.20
C LEU A 41 39.74 -28.32 51.60
N GLY A 42 40.87 -28.75 51.03
CA GLY A 42 41.55 -30.01 51.35
C GLY A 42 40.82 -31.28 50.88
N GLU A 43 41.21 -32.45 51.40
CA GLU A 43 40.53 -33.71 51.14
C GLU A 43 39.13 -33.75 51.77
N LEU A 44 38.10 -33.66 50.92
CA LEU A 44 36.71 -33.64 51.34
C LEU A 44 36.07 -35.02 51.22
N ASN A 45 35.77 -35.65 52.35
CA ASN A 45 34.93 -36.84 52.37
C ASN A 45 33.46 -36.50 52.06
N LEU A 46 32.96 -36.95 50.90
CA LEU A 46 31.60 -36.67 50.41
C LEU A 46 30.49 -37.36 51.21
N SER A 47 30.80 -38.31 52.09
CA SER A 47 29.81 -38.89 53.02
C SER A 47 29.43 -37.91 54.15
N VAL A 48 30.28 -36.89 54.42
CA VAL A 48 30.06 -35.88 55.46
C VAL A 48 29.28 -34.68 54.93
N LEU A 49 28.17 -34.34 55.59
CA LEU A 49 27.27 -33.25 55.18
C LEU A 49 27.95 -31.86 55.20
N ALA A 50 28.84 -31.60 56.16
CA ALA A 50 29.58 -30.34 56.23
C ALA A 50 30.52 -30.14 55.02
N HIS A 51 31.14 -31.21 54.53
CA HIS A 51 32.03 -31.16 53.37
C HIS A 51 31.25 -30.90 52.07
N ARG A 52 30.09 -31.55 51.90
CA ARG A 52 29.18 -31.27 50.77
C ARG A 52 28.72 -29.82 50.76
N LYS A 53 28.38 -29.26 51.94
CA LYS A 53 27.97 -27.84 52.07
C LYS A 53 29.07 -26.86 51.64
N LYS A 54 30.35 -27.16 51.88
CA LYS A 54 31.47 -26.31 51.44
C LYS A 54 31.57 -26.26 49.90
N LEU A 55 31.42 -27.40 49.22
CA LEU A 55 31.40 -27.45 47.75
C LEU A 55 30.18 -26.73 47.16
N ILE A 56 29.02 -26.87 47.79
CA ILE A 56 27.80 -26.14 47.38
C ILE A 56 28.00 -24.62 47.53
N SER A 57 28.66 -24.17 48.61
CA SER A 57 28.99 -22.77 48.79
C SER A 57 29.94 -22.25 47.71
N LEU A 58 30.97 -23.02 47.35
CA LEU A 58 31.88 -22.64 46.27
C LEU A 58 31.13 -22.55 44.92
N ALA A 59 30.24 -23.50 44.62
CA ALA A 59 29.39 -23.46 43.43
C ALA A 59 28.43 -22.25 43.42
N PHE A 60 27.94 -21.83 44.60
CA PHE A 60 27.14 -20.63 44.75
C PHE A 60 27.96 -19.36 44.43
N ASP A 61 29.21 -19.27 44.87
CA ASP A 61 30.11 -18.15 44.54
C ASP A 61 30.39 -18.07 43.03
N ILE A 62 30.56 -19.21 42.36
CA ILE A 62 30.66 -19.27 40.88
C ILE A 62 29.38 -18.74 40.23
N THR A 63 28.21 -19.17 40.72
CA THR A 63 26.91 -18.75 40.19
C THR A 63 26.71 -17.24 40.35
N ARG A 64 27.08 -16.70 41.51
CA ARG A 64 27.04 -15.26 41.77
C ARG A 64 27.97 -14.49 40.84
N SER A 65 29.18 -14.99 40.61
CA SER A 65 30.15 -14.39 39.69
C SER A 65 29.62 -14.40 38.26
N LYS A 66 28.99 -15.49 37.81
CA LYS A 66 28.29 -15.58 36.52
C LYS A 66 27.23 -14.47 36.38
N THR A 67 26.33 -14.34 37.37
CA THR A 67 25.27 -13.33 37.34
C THR A 67 25.83 -11.91 37.33
N TYR A 68 26.90 -11.66 38.07
CA TYR A 68 27.57 -10.36 38.08
C TYR A 68 28.17 -9.99 36.71
N ILE A 69 28.88 -10.93 36.07
CA ILE A 69 29.46 -10.73 34.73
C ILE A 69 28.37 -10.47 33.69
N ASP A 70 27.28 -11.25 33.72
CA ASP A 70 26.14 -11.07 32.81
C ASP A 70 25.49 -9.69 32.97
N LYS A 71 25.28 -9.26 34.23
CA LYS A 71 24.72 -7.93 34.52
C LYS A 71 25.63 -6.80 34.03
N ALA A 72 26.95 -6.91 34.23
CA ALA A 72 27.90 -5.93 33.74
C ALA A 72 27.89 -5.83 32.20
N GLY A 73 27.79 -6.97 31.50
CA GLY A 73 27.64 -6.98 30.04
C GLY A 73 26.33 -6.33 29.58
N LYS A 74 25.23 -6.57 30.30
CA LYS A 74 23.94 -5.92 30.02
C LYS A 74 24.00 -4.40 30.19
N GLU A 75 24.62 -3.90 31.26
CA GLU A 75 24.78 -2.45 31.49
C GLU A 75 25.59 -1.78 30.37
N VAL A 76 26.62 -2.45 29.84
CA VAL A 76 27.37 -1.98 28.67
C VAL A 76 26.46 -1.88 27.44
N VAL A 77 25.68 -2.93 27.15
CA VAL A 77 24.77 -2.94 25.99
C VAL A 77 23.69 -1.86 26.12
N ASP A 78 23.13 -1.67 27.32
CA ASP A 78 22.12 -0.64 27.56
C ASP A 78 22.71 0.76 27.37
N GLY A 79 23.91 1.04 27.89
CA GLY A 79 24.62 2.30 27.65
C GLY A 79 24.92 2.54 26.17
N LEU A 80 25.36 1.51 25.44
CA LEU A 80 25.58 1.59 24.00
C LEU A 80 24.31 1.86 23.20
N LYS A 81 23.14 1.39 23.66
CA LYS A 81 21.84 1.66 23.02
C LYS A 81 21.31 3.06 23.29
N GLU A 82 21.68 3.67 24.41
CA GLU A 82 21.31 5.05 24.72
C GLU A 82 22.05 6.06 23.84
N LEU A 83 23.30 5.77 23.43
CA LEU A 83 24.07 6.65 22.54
C LEU A 83 23.34 6.93 21.20
N PRO A 84 22.88 5.94 20.42
CA PRO A 84 22.07 6.17 19.22
C PRO A 84 20.81 6.99 19.49
N LYS A 85 20.09 6.73 20.59
CA LYS A 85 18.87 7.49 20.93
C LYS A 85 19.19 8.97 21.17
N GLN A 86 20.28 9.26 21.89
CA GLN A 86 20.73 10.64 22.12
C GLN A 86 21.19 11.31 20.83
N VAL A 87 21.89 10.58 19.95
CA VAL A 87 22.31 11.07 18.64
C VAL A 87 21.09 11.42 17.78
N ASP A 88 20.09 10.55 17.70
CA ASP A 88 18.89 10.81 16.90
C ASP A 88 18.05 11.96 17.48
N ALA A 89 17.93 12.07 18.80
CA ALA A 89 17.30 13.20 19.44
C ALA A 89 18.02 14.52 19.11
N SER A 90 19.35 14.53 19.20
CA SER A 90 20.17 15.70 18.84
C SER A 90 20.03 16.06 17.36
N ARG A 91 20.07 15.07 16.46
CA ARG A 91 19.87 15.27 15.02
C ARG A 91 18.50 15.87 14.70
N LYS A 92 17.46 15.45 15.42
CA LYS A 92 16.13 16.05 15.28
C LYS A 92 16.14 17.51 15.73
N LEU A 93 16.68 17.81 16.91
CA LEU A 93 16.78 19.17 17.42
C LEU A 93 17.54 20.09 16.45
N PHE A 94 18.66 19.62 15.89
CA PHE A 94 19.41 20.37 14.88
C PHE A 94 18.58 20.66 13.63
N ARG A 95 17.85 19.66 13.11
CA ARG A 95 17.00 19.87 11.94
C ARG A 95 15.91 20.89 12.22
N ASP A 96 15.16 20.70 13.30
CA ASP A 96 14.02 21.54 13.66
C ASP A 96 14.48 23.00 13.91
N ALA A 97 15.65 23.19 14.55
CA ALA A 97 16.22 24.52 14.77
C ALA A 97 16.67 25.20 13.46
N LEU A 98 17.29 24.45 12.54
CA LEU A 98 17.71 24.99 11.24
C LEU A 98 16.51 25.30 10.34
N ASP A 99 15.48 24.44 10.32
CA ASP A 99 14.24 24.70 9.58
C ASP A 99 13.54 25.96 10.10
N THR A 100 13.51 26.15 11.42
CA THR A 100 13.00 27.38 12.05
C THR A 100 13.80 28.60 11.62
N LEU A 101 15.14 28.52 11.61
CA LEU A 101 16.00 29.63 11.18
C LEU A 101 15.80 29.95 9.69
N VAL A 102 15.67 28.94 8.83
CA VAL A 102 15.36 29.13 7.41
C VAL A 102 14.02 29.83 7.23
N ALA A 103 12.99 29.42 7.98
CA ALA A 103 11.68 30.08 7.94
C ALA A 103 11.78 31.55 8.36
N GLN A 104 12.49 31.85 9.45
CA GLN A 104 12.71 33.23 9.91
C GLN A 104 13.47 34.08 8.88
N VAL A 105 14.45 33.51 8.19
CA VAL A 105 15.22 34.23 7.14
C VAL A 105 14.37 34.47 5.90
N LYS A 106 13.45 33.56 5.56
CA LYS A 106 12.53 33.70 4.42
C LYS A 106 11.35 34.63 4.70
N GLN A 107 10.91 34.70 5.95
CA GLN A 107 9.72 35.42 6.35
C GLN A 107 9.65 36.87 5.83
N PRO A 108 10.71 37.71 5.90
CA PRO A 108 10.63 39.08 5.39
C PRO A 108 10.42 39.16 3.86
N VAL A 109 10.95 38.19 3.11
CA VAL A 109 10.78 38.12 1.65
C VAL A 109 9.35 37.70 1.33
N GLU A 110 8.83 36.68 2.01
CA GLU A 110 7.46 36.21 1.84
C GLU A 110 6.44 37.30 2.21
N GLU A 111 6.69 38.05 3.30
CA GLU A 111 5.87 39.21 3.70
C GLU A 111 5.92 40.33 2.65
N TRP A 112 7.09 40.61 2.08
CA TRP A 112 7.24 41.61 1.03
C TRP A 112 6.55 41.18 -0.27
N GLU A 113 6.71 39.93 -0.70
CA GLU A 113 6.04 39.38 -1.89
C GLU A 113 4.51 39.41 -1.74
N ALA A 114 4.00 39.05 -0.55
CA ALA A 114 2.57 39.13 -0.25
C ALA A 114 2.05 40.58 -0.29
N GLN A 115 2.80 41.53 0.27
CA GLN A 115 2.45 42.95 0.21
C GLN A 115 2.49 43.49 -1.22
N GLU A 116 3.49 43.10 -2.01
CA GLU A 116 3.66 43.55 -3.39
C GLU A 116 2.55 42.99 -4.30
N GLU A 117 2.17 41.73 -4.11
CA GLU A 117 1.03 41.13 -4.80
C GLU A 117 -0.28 41.81 -4.39
N ALA A 118 -0.50 42.05 -3.10
CA ALA A 118 -1.68 42.79 -2.63
C ALA A 118 -1.74 44.20 -3.22
N ARG A 119 -0.59 44.89 -3.36
CA ARG A 119 -0.50 46.20 -4.01
C ARG A 119 -0.90 46.12 -5.49
N LYS A 120 -0.40 45.14 -6.23
CA LYS A 120 -0.74 44.94 -7.65
C LYS A 120 -2.22 44.62 -7.84
N GLN A 121 -2.79 43.76 -6.99
CA GLN A 121 -4.22 43.43 -7.01
C GLN A 121 -5.08 44.68 -6.73
N ALA A 122 -4.66 45.52 -5.77
CA ALA A 122 -5.36 46.78 -5.50
C ALA A 122 -5.25 47.78 -6.65
N GLU A 123 -4.08 47.90 -7.29
CA GLU A 123 -3.88 48.76 -8.47
C GLU A 123 -4.69 48.27 -9.67
N GLU A 124 -4.71 46.96 -9.91
CA GLU A 124 -5.53 46.36 -10.97
C GLU A 124 -7.02 46.53 -10.71
N ALA A 125 -7.48 46.32 -9.48
CA ALA A 125 -8.87 46.58 -9.09
C ALA A 125 -9.25 48.05 -9.28
N GLN A 126 -8.36 48.98 -8.94
CA GLN A 126 -8.58 50.41 -9.17
C GLN A 126 -8.65 50.73 -10.66
N ARG A 127 -7.75 50.16 -11.49
CA ARG A 127 -7.78 50.34 -12.94
C ARG A 127 -9.11 49.85 -13.54
N ILE A 128 -9.59 48.69 -13.11
CA ILE A 128 -10.87 48.14 -13.55
C ILE A 128 -12.02 49.08 -13.13
N ALA A 129 -12.03 49.53 -11.88
CA ALA A 129 -13.04 50.47 -11.38
C ALA A 129 -13.03 51.80 -12.16
N ASP A 130 -11.85 52.35 -12.46
CA ASP A 130 -11.71 53.57 -13.25
C ASP A 130 -12.20 53.38 -14.70
N GLU A 131 -11.94 52.23 -15.32
CA GLU A 131 -12.46 51.89 -16.65
C GLU A 131 -13.97 51.71 -16.66
N GLU A 132 -14.53 51.04 -15.65
CA GLU A 132 -15.98 50.89 -15.48
C GLU A 132 -16.65 52.25 -15.26
N GLN A 133 -16.05 53.11 -14.43
CA GLN A 133 -16.54 54.47 -14.21
C GLN A 133 -16.55 55.28 -15.50
N LYS A 134 -15.47 55.22 -16.29
CA LYS A 134 -15.41 55.90 -17.61
C LYS A 134 -16.51 55.41 -18.55
N LYS A 135 -16.77 54.10 -18.61
CA LYS A 135 -17.85 53.52 -19.42
C LYS A 135 -19.22 53.97 -18.91
N ALA A 136 -19.43 54.02 -17.61
CA ALA A 136 -20.66 54.49 -16.99
C ALA A 136 -20.90 55.98 -17.31
N ASP A 137 -19.86 56.82 -17.23
CA ASP A 137 -19.92 58.24 -17.57
C ASP A 137 -20.21 58.46 -19.07
N GLU A 138 -19.58 57.68 -19.95
CA GLU A 138 -19.85 57.73 -21.40
C GLU A 138 -21.29 57.30 -21.72
N LEU A 139 -21.76 56.20 -21.11
CA LEU A 139 -23.14 55.75 -21.27
C LEU A 139 -24.13 56.79 -20.75
N ALA A 140 -23.87 57.39 -19.60
CA ALA A 140 -24.69 58.46 -19.03
C ALA A 140 -24.76 59.68 -19.96
N ARG A 141 -23.66 60.00 -20.66
CA ARG A 141 -23.62 61.07 -21.67
C ARG A 141 -24.43 60.73 -22.93
N LEU A 142 -24.42 59.47 -23.37
CA LEU A 142 -25.14 59.03 -24.58
C LEU A 142 -26.63 58.76 -24.33
N MET A 143 -27.01 58.41 -23.11
CA MET A 143 -28.38 58.06 -22.72
C MET A 143 -29.44 59.10 -23.15
N PRO A 144 -29.26 60.42 -22.96
CA PRO A 144 -30.24 61.41 -23.41
C PRO A 144 -30.44 61.44 -24.93
N TYR A 145 -29.37 61.22 -25.70
CA TYR A 145 -29.44 61.19 -27.17
C TYR A 145 -30.17 59.93 -27.64
N LEU A 146 -29.77 58.76 -27.14
CA LEU A 146 -30.42 57.49 -27.45
C LEU A 146 -31.90 57.48 -27.05
N HIS A 147 -32.24 58.12 -25.93
CA HIS A 147 -33.62 58.28 -25.48
C HIS A 147 -34.43 59.18 -26.42
N ALA A 148 -33.86 60.29 -26.88
CA ALA A 148 -34.50 61.17 -27.84
C ALA A 148 -34.74 60.47 -29.19
N GLU A 149 -33.74 59.76 -29.71
CA GLU A 149 -33.84 58.98 -30.94
C GLU A 149 -34.91 57.88 -30.84
N ALA A 150 -35.00 57.19 -29.70
CA ALA A 150 -36.03 56.19 -29.46
C ALA A 150 -37.46 56.79 -29.44
N LEU A 151 -37.63 57.99 -28.89
CA LEU A 151 -38.92 58.69 -28.90
C LEU A 151 -39.32 59.14 -30.31
N GLU A 152 -38.36 59.60 -31.11
CA GLU A 152 -38.58 59.99 -32.51
C GLU A 152 -38.98 58.78 -33.36
N MET A 153 -38.24 57.67 -33.24
CA MET A 153 -38.56 56.41 -33.93
C MET A 153 -39.97 55.90 -33.57
N ASN A 154 -40.37 55.97 -32.29
CA ASN A 154 -41.73 55.60 -31.89
C ASN A 154 -42.77 56.51 -32.54
N ALA A 155 -42.53 57.83 -32.60
CA ALA A 155 -43.43 58.76 -33.25
C ALA A 155 -43.55 58.50 -34.77
N GLU A 156 -42.47 58.10 -35.42
CA GLU A 156 -42.48 57.68 -36.84
C GLU A 156 -43.26 56.39 -37.04
N CYS A 157 -43.06 55.39 -36.18
CA CYS A 157 -43.86 54.15 -36.19
C CYS A 157 -45.35 54.43 -36.02
N ASP A 158 -45.73 55.30 -35.07
CA ASP A 158 -47.13 55.68 -34.85
C ASP A 158 -47.75 56.38 -36.07
N ARG A 159 -46.99 57.26 -36.75
CA ARG A 159 -47.42 57.88 -38.02
C ARG A 159 -47.61 56.86 -39.13
N PHE A 160 -46.66 55.95 -39.29
CA PHE A 160 -46.75 54.89 -40.31
C PHE A 160 -47.99 54.00 -40.07
N ILE A 161 -48.24 53.61 -38.83
CA ILE A 161 -49.44 52.85 -38.46
C ILE A 161 -50.73 53.65 -38.77
N ALA A 162 -50.74 54.96 -38.52
CA ALA A 162 -51.88 55.82 -38.82
C ALA A 162 -52.12 55.97 -40.34
N GLU A 163 -51.06 56.12 -41.14
CA GLU A 163 -51.14 56.18 -42.61
C GLU A 163 -51.67 54.87 -43.20
N VAL A 164 -51.14 53.72 -42.75
CA VAL A 164 -51.63 52.40 -43.17
C VAL A 164 -53.13 52.26 -42.86
N LYS A 165 -53.57 52.62 -41.65
CA LYS A 165 -54.98 52.59 -41.28
C LYS A 165 -55.83 53.52 -42.15
N ALA A 166 -55.36 54.73 -42.45
CA ALA A 166 -56.07 55.69 -43.29
C ALA A 166 -56.16 55.20 -44.75
N GLU A 167 -55.12 54.56 -45.28
CA GLU A 167 -55.16 53.92 -46.59
C GLU A 167 -56.12 52.73 -46.65
N GLU A 168 -56.12 51.88 -45.61
CA GLU A 168 -57.08 50.78 -45.50
C GLU A 168 -58.53 51.30 -45.46
N GLU A 169 -58.77 52.41 -44.76
CA GLU A 169 -60.09 53.06 -44.72
C GLU A 169 -60.48 53.67 -46.08
N ARG A 170 -59.56 54.33 -46.78
CA ARG A 170 -59.80 54.81 -48.17
C ARG A 170 -60.10 53.67 -49.12
N LYS A 171 -59.32 52.59 -49.06
CA LYS A 171 -59.55 51.38 -49.87
C LYS A 171 -60.89 50.73 -49.53
N ARG A 172 -61.32 50.74 -48.26
CA ARG A 172 -62.67 50.29 -47.88
C ARG A 172 -63.76 51.15 -48.50
N ILE A 173 -63.63 52.48 -48.47
CA ILE A 173 -64.61 53.41 -49.04
C ILE A 173 -64.66 53.28 -50.58
N GLU A 174 -63.50 53.19 -51.23
CA GLU A 174 -63.42 52.96 -52.67
C GLU A 174 -64.00 51.60 -53.04
N HIS A 175 -63.67 50.54 -52.31
CA HIS A 175 -64.22 49.20 -52.53
C HIS A 175 -65.73 49.15 -52.29
N GLU A 176 -66.27 49.85 -51.29
CA GLU A 176 -67.71 49.92 -51.05
C GLU A 176 -68.45 50.69 -52.16
N ASN A 177 -67.85 51.76 -52.69
CA ASN A 177 -68.37 52.50 -53.84
C ASN A 177 -68.28 51.70 -55.14
N GLU A 178 -67.21 50.93 -55.30
CA GLU A 178 -66.98 50.05 -56.43
C GLU A 178 -67.93 48.84 -56.39
N ILE A 179 -68.21 48.25 -55.22
CA ILE A 179 -69.21 47.20 -55.03
C ILE A 179 -70.62 47.69 -55.40
N LYS A 180 -71.00 48.94 -55.07
CA LYS A 180 -72.27 49.53 -55.51
C LYS A 180 -72.37 49.70 -57.02
N ARG A 181 -71.24 49.88 -57.71
CA ARG A 181 -71.16 49.99 -59.18
C ARG A 181 -71.14 48.62 -59.87
N GLN A 182 -70.42 47.67 -59.29
CA GLN A 182 -70.23 46.32 -59.81
C GLN A 182 -71.43 45.40 -59.52
N ALA A 183 -72.23 45.62 -58.48
CA ALA A 183 -73.47 44.86 -58.25
C ALA A 183 -74.53 44.97 -59.37
N ALA A 184 -74.46 46.03 -60.20
CA ALA A 184 -75.32 46.20 -61.37
C ALA A 184 -74.78 45.53 -62.64
N GLU A 185 -73.48 45.22 -62.71
CA GLU A 185 -72.79 44.68 -63.90
C GLU A 185 -72.37 43.21 -63.73
N GLN A 186 -72.07 42.77 -62.50
CA GLN A 186 -71.75 41.37 -62.16
C GLN A 186 -72.96 40.42 -62.28
N ALA A 187 -74.20 40.89 -62.12
CA ALA A 187 -75.40 40.05 -62.27
C ALA A 187 -75.57 39.49 -63.71
N ARG A 188 -74.92 40.08 -64.71
CA ARG A 188 -74.98 39.64 -66.12
C ARG A 188 -73.81 38.77 -66.57
N ILE A 189 -72.68 38.82 -65.86
CA ILE A 189 -71.42 38.16 -66.26
C ILE A 189 -71.08 36.95 -65.35
N GLU A 190 -71.60 36.90 -64.11
CA GLU A 190 -71.41 35.78 -63.18
C GLU A 190 -72.22 34.52 -63.51
N ALA A 191 -73.26 34.62 -64.35
CA ALA A 191 -73.99 33.44 -64.84
C ALA A 191 -73.18 32.63 -65.87
N GLU A 192 -72.24 33.26 -66.57
CA GLU A 192 -71.53 32.66 -67.71
C GLU A 192 -70.10 32.19 -67.35
N GLN A 193 -69.45 32.81 -66.36
CA GLN A 193 -68.08 32.44 -65.96
C GLN A 193 -67.98 31.44 -64.79
N LYS A 194 -69.08 31.17 -64.07
CA LYS A 194 -69.11 30.19 -62.97
C LYS A 194 -69.11 28.73 -63.43
N ALA A 195 -69.60 28.45 -64.65
CA ALA A 195 -69.60 27.09 -65.21
C ALA A 195 -68.21 26.62 -65.71
N GLN A 196 -67.31 27.56 -66.03
CA GLN A 196 -66.01 27.25 -66.62
C GLN A 196 -64.89 27.12 -65.55
N ARG A 197 -64.97 27.88 -64.45
CA ARG A 197 -63.93 27.88 -63.40
C ARG A 197 -64.07 26.76 -62.35
N ASP A 198 -65.26 26.16 -62.21
CA ASP A 198 -65.49 25.05 -61.27
C ASP A 198 -64.85 23.73 -61.73
N ARG A 199 -64.49 23.58 -63.01
CA ARG A 199 -63.82 22.37 -63.52
C ARG A 199 -62.30 22.40 -63.35
N GLU A 200 -61.67 23.56 -63.47
CA GLU A 200 -60.21 23.70 -63.42
C GLU A 200 -59.67 23.90 -61.98
N ALA A 201 -60.48 24.46 -61.07
CA ALA A 201 -60.09 24.63 -59.66
C ALA A 201 -60.13 23.33 -58.84
N ALA A 202 -60.90 22.32 -59.27
CA ALA A 202 -61.01 21.03 -58.59
C ALA A 202 -59.75 20.14 -58.82
N GLU A 203 -59.14 20.24 -60.00
CA GLU A 203 -58.00 19.41 -60.39
C GLU A 203 -56.68 19.89 -59.76
N LEU A 204 -56.50 21.20 -59.58
CA LEU A 204 -55.30 21.79 -58.99
C LEU A 204 -55.23 21.60 -57.45
N LYS A 205 -56.39 21.66 -56.76
CA LYS A 205 -56.46 21.41 -55.31
C LYS A 205 -56.17 19.95 -54.93
N ALA A 206 -56.62 18.99 -55.75
CA ALA A 206 -56.40 17.57 -55.50
C ALA A 206 -54.92 17.14 -55.63
N LYS A 207 -54.12 17.89 -56.41
CA LYS A 207 -52.69 17.63 -56.60
C LYS A 207 -51.84 18.24 -55.48
N GLN A 208 -52.19 19.44 -55.02
CA GLN A 208 -51.50 20.15 -53.93
C GLN A 208 -51.77 19.51 -52.54
N GLU A 209 -52.94 18.92 -52.31
CA GLU A 209 -53.22 18.15 -51.08
C GLU A 209 -52.42 16.85 -50.99
N ARG A 210 -52.11 16.20 -52.13
CA ARG A 210 -51.31 14.96 -52.16
C ARG A 210 -49.83 15.22 -51.86
N GLU A 211 -49.26 16.29 -52.43
CA GLU A 211 -47.85 16.66 -52.17
C GLU A 211 -47.64 17.20 -50.75
N ALA A 212 -48.61 17.94 -50.18
CA ALA A 212 -48.53 18.42 -48.80
C ALA A 212 -48.71 17.30 -47.75
N ALA A 213 -49.49 16.27 -48.05
CA ALA A 213 -49.64 15.09 -47.20
C ALA A 213 -48.39 14.19 -47.22
N GLU A 214 -47.73 14.04 -48.37
CA GLU A 214 -46.52 13.22 -48.51
C GLU A 214 -45.29 13.88 -47.84
N LEU A 215 -45.17 15.21 -47.89
CA LEU A 215 -44.08 15.94 -47.23
C LEU A 215 -44.21 15.91 -45.70
N LYS A 216 -45.44 16.04 -45.16
CA LYS A 216 -45.70 15.91 -43.71
C LYS A 216 -45.48 14.47 -43.21
N ALA A 217 -45.88 13.46 -43.99
CA ALA A 217 -45.64 12.06 -43.66
C ALA A 217 -44.13 11.72 -43.63
N ARG A 218 -43.32 12.26 -44.56
CA ARG A 218 -41.86 12.07 -44.57
C ARG A 218 -41.17 12.77 -43.40
N GLN A 219 -41.62 13.97 -43.03
CA GLN A 219 -41.06 14.72 -41.89
C GLN A 219 -41.42 14.10 -40.53
N GLU A 220 -42.61 13.51 -40.38
CA GLU A 220 -43.01 12.78 -39.18
C GLU A 220 -42.28 11.44 -39.05
N VAL A 221 -42.02 10.72 -40.15
CA VAL A 221 -41.22 9.48 -40.17
C VAL A 221 -39.75 9.77 -39.87
N GLU A 222 -39.17 10.85 -40.38
CA GLU A 222 -37.77 11.22 -40.12
C GLU A 222 -37.57 11.77 -38.70
N ALA A 223 -38.53 12.52 -38.16
CA ALA A 223 -38.52 12.99 -36.77
C ALA A 223 -38.79 11.85 -35.76
N ALA A 224 -39.63 10.86 -36.12
CA ALA A 224 -39.82 9.65 -35.33
C ALA A 224 -38.57 8.75 -35.36
N ALA A 225 -37.92 8.59 -36.52
CA ALA A 225 -36.69 7.82 -36.66
C ALA A 225 -35.51 8.44 -35.89
N LYS A 226 -35.38 9.78 -35.85
CA LYS A 226 -34.35 10.46 -35.04
C LYS A 226 -34.60 10.32 -33.53
N ARG A 227 -35.85 10.42 -33.07
CA ARG A 227 -36.20 10.18 -31.65
C ARG A 227 -36.06 8.72 -31.25
N GLU A 228 -36.34 7.78 -32.15
CA GLU A 228 -36.15 6.35 -31.92
C GLU A 228 -34.66 5.97 -31.90
N HIS A 229 -33.84 6.58 -32.77
CA HIS A 229 -32.38 6.41 -32.78
C HIS A 229 -31.73 7.00 -31.53
N GLU A 230 -32.08 8.22 -31.12
CA GLU A 230 -31.57 8.84 -29.90
C GLU A 230 -32.04 8.11 -28.62
N ALA A 231 -33.28 7.59 -28.60
CA ALA A 231 -33.77 6.76 -27.50
C ALA A 231 -33.07 5.39 -27.44
N ARG A 232 -32.77 4.78 -28.59
CA ARG A 232 -32.00 3.53 -28.67
C ARG A 232 -30.53 3.73 -28.29
N GLU A 233 -29.89 4.82 -28.71
CA GLU A 233 -28.52 5.12 -28.30
C GLU A 233 -28.40 5.54 -26.82
N ALA A 234 -29.45 6.11 -26.24
CA ALA A 234 -29.53 6.37 -24.80
C ALA A 234 -29.79 5.08 -24.00
N GLN A 235 -30.67 4.20 -24.48
CA GLN A 235 -30.92 2.88 -23.88
C GLN A 235 -29.71 1.96 -24.00
N GLU A 236 -29.06 1.89 -25.17
CA GLU A 236 -27.85 1.08 -25.36
C GLU A 236 -26.70 1.58 -24.49
N ARG A 237 -26.52 2.90 -24.31
CA ARG A 237 -25.50 3.43 -23.39
C ARG A 237 -25.81 3.10 -21.94
N ALA A 238 -27.07 3.26 -21.51
CA ALA A 238 -27.50 2.89 -20.16
C ALA A 238 -27.41 1.38 -19.91
N GLU A 239 -27.61 0.55 -20.94
CA GLU A 239 -27.49 -0.91 -20.86
C GLU A 239 -26.03 -1.36 -20.92
N ARG A 240 -25.17 -0.70 -21.73
CA ARG A 240 -23.71 -0.90 -21.72
C ARG A 240 -23.10 -0.51 -20.38
N GLU A 241 -23.49 0.61 -19.79
CA GLU A 241 -23.01 1.03 -18.47
C GLU A 241 -23.47 0.08 -17.36
N LYS A 242 -24.70 -0.45 -17.43
CA LYS A 242 -25.17 -1.49 -16.50
C LYS A 242 -24.45 -2.81 -16.71
N GLN A 243 -24.21 -3.23 -17.94
CA GLN A 243 -23.47 -4.45 -18.26
C GLN A 243 -21.99 -4.33 -17.89
N GLU A 244 -21.36 -3.16 -18.07
CA GLU A 244 -19.98 -2.89 -17.64
C GLU A 244 -19.89 -2.82 -16.11
N ALA A 245 -20.87 -2.25 -15.41
CA ALA A 245 -20.92 -2.27 -13.95
C ALA A 245 -21.13 -3.69 -13.40
N ILE A 246 -21.97 -4.50 -14.02
CA ILE A 246 -22.18 -5.92 -13.66
C ILE A 246 -20.94 -6.75 -14.01
N ALA A 247 -20.30 -6.52 -15.16
CA ALA A 247 -19.08 -7.20 -15.56
C ALA A 247 -17.90 -6.85 -14.65
N LYS A 248 -17.76 -5.57 -14.26
CA LYS A 248 -16.74 -5.12 -13.32
C LYS A 248 -16.98 -5.70 -11.92
N ALA A 249 -18.22 -5.69 -11.42
CA ALA A 249 -18.56 -6.35 -10.17
C ALA A 249 -18.36 -7.87 -10.19
N ALA A 250 -18.62 -8.53 -11.33
CA ALA A 250 -18.37 -9.96 -11.51
C ALA A 250 -16.88 -10.28 -11.60
N ASN A 251 -16.08 -9.43 -12.25
CA ASN A 251 -14.64 -9.60 -12.36
C ASN A 251 -13.94 -9.32 -11.02
N ASP A 252 -14.36 -8.29 -10.30
CA ASP A 252 -13.87 -7.99 -8.95
C ASP A 252 -14.23 -9.11 -7.96
N ALA A 253 -15.43 -9.69 -8.06
CA ALA A 253 -15.83 -10.86 -7.26
C ALA A 253 -15.06 -12.13 -7.65
N LYS A 254 -14.72 -12.30 -8.92
CA LYS A 254 -13.91 -13.43 -9.41
C LYS A 254 -12.45 -13.30 -8.97
N GLU A 255 -11.86 -12.12 -9.08
CA GLU A 255 -10.50 -11.85 -8.59
C GLU A 255 -10.39 -11.95 -7.07
N ALA A 256 -11.43 -11.56 -6.32
CA ALA A 256 -11.46 -11.74 -4.87
C ALA A 256 -11.54 -13.24 -4.50
N LYS A 257 -12.32 -14.04 -5.24
CA LYS A 257 -12.38 -15.49 -5.04
C LYS A 257 -11.08 -16.19 -5.45
N GLU A 258 -10.47 -15.83 -6.58
CA GLU A 258 -9.21 -16.40 -7.03
C GLU A 258 -8.04 -16.01 -6.10
N ARG A 259 -8.04 -14.81 -5.53
CA ARG A 259 -7.09 -14.42 -4.47
C ARG A 259 -7.30 -15.24 -3.20
N ALA A 260 -8.53 -15.41 -2.75
CA ALA A 260 -8.85 -16.23 -1.58
C ALA A 260 -8.51 -17.72 -1.79
N GLU A 261 -8.69 -18.26 -3.01
CA GLU A 261 -8.29 -19.63 -3.35
C GLU A 261 -6.77 -19.79 -3.47
N ARG A 262 -6.07 -18.80 -4.07
CA ARG A 262 -4.59 -18.79 -4.11
C ARG A 262 -3.98 -18.68 -2.72
N GLU A 263 -4.55 -17.88 -1.82
CA GLU A 263 -4.09 -17.80 -0.44
C GLU A 263 -4.36 -19.09 0.34
N LYS A 264 -5.51 -19.74 0.12
CA LYS A 264 -5.79 -21.07 0.71
C LYS A 264 -4.85 -22.14 0.17
N LEU A 265 -4.59 -22.17 -1.13
CA LEU A 265 -3.66 -23.12 -1.74
C LEU A 265 -2.21 -22.86 -1.30
N ALA A 266 -1.80 -21.61 -1.17
CA ALA A 266 -0.48 -21.24 -0.65
C ALA A 266 -0.32 -21.60 0.83
N ALA A 267 -1.37 -21.46 1.65
CA ALA A 267 -1.36 -21.89 3.05
C ALA A 267 -1.24 -23.42 3.17
N ILE A 268 -1.98 -24.17 2.34
CA ILE A 268 -1.91 -25.64 2.30
C ILE A 268 -0.53 -26.11 1.78
N GLU A 269 0.04 -25.46 0.77
CA GLU A 269 1.37 -25.80 0.25
C GLU A 269 2.48 -25.45 1.26
N ALA A 270 2.35 -24.34 1.99
CA ALA A 270 3.28 -23.97 3.07
C ALA A 270 3.21 -24.95 4.25
N GLU A 271 2.02 -25.42 4.62
CA GLU A 271 1.85 -26.45 5.65
C GLU A 271 2.42 -27.79 5.18
N ARG A 272 2.19 -28.17 3.92
CA ARG A 272 2.76 -29.40 3.33
C ARG A 272 4.29 -29.33 3.23
N ARG A 273 4.88 -28.20 2.88
CA ARG A 273 6.34 -28.02 2.88
C ARG A 273 6.93 -28.13 4.29
N LYS A 274 6.28 -27.54 5.30
CA LYS A 274 6.69 -27.70 6.70
C LYS A 274 6.59 -29.16 7.17
N ALA A 275 5.56 -29.89 6.73
CA ALA A 275 5.42 -31.32 7.03
C ALA A 275 6.48 -32.18 6.32
N GLU A 276 6.75 -31.92 5.03
CA GLU A 276 7.83 -32.61 4.28
C GLU A 276 9.22 -32.31 4.84
N GLU A 277 9.50 -31.07 5.29
CA GLU A 277 10.76 -30.71 5.95
C GLU A 277 10.89 -31.38 7.32
N ALA A 278 9.82 -31.47 8.09
CA ALA A 278 9.81 -32.18 9.38
C ALA A 278 10.00 -33.70 9.21
N GLU A 279 9.37 -34.32 8.20
CA GLU A 279 9.60 -35.72 7.83
C GLU A 279 11.04 -35.97 7.36
N ARG A 280 11.57 -35.10 6.48
CA ARG A 280 12.98 -35.18 6.05
C ARG A 280 13.96 -35.02 7.21
N ALA A 281 13.68 -34.13 8.16
CA ALA A 281 14.49 -33.97 9.36
C ALA A 281 14.45 -35.22 10.26
N ARG A 282 13.27 -35.84 10.45
CA ARG A 282 13.15 -37.10 11.21
C ARG A 282 13.87 -38.26 10.51
N LEU A 283 13.76 -38.38 9.19
CA LEU A 283 14.45 -39.40 8.41
C LEU A 283 15.97 -39.23 8.47
N ALA A 284 16.47 -37.99 8.33
CA ALA A 284 17.90 -37.69 8.44
C ALA A 284 18.45 -37.94 9.86
N GLU A 285 17.64 -37.71 10.91
CA GLU A 285 18.00 -38.05 12.27
C GLU A 285 18.00 -39.56 12.52
N ALA A 286 16.99 -40.28 12.03
CA ALA A 286 16.93 -41.74 12.11
C ALA A 286 18.10 -42.40 11.34
N GLU A 287 18.49 -41.84 10.20
CA GLU A 287 19.64 -42.33 9.43
C GLU A 287 20.96 -42.04 10.13
N ARG A 288 21.14 -40.86 10.76
CA ARG A 288 22.29 -40.57 11.63
C ARG A 288 22.39 -41.53 12.81
N GLN A 289 21.26 -41.85 13.45
CA GLN A 289 21.24 -42.82 14.55
C GLN A 289 21.61 -44.23 14.08
N LYS A 290 21.06 -44.70 12.96
CA LYS A 290 21.43 -46.00 12.36
C LYS A 290 22.90 -46.05 11.98
N GLN A 291 23.45 -45.01 11.35
CA GLN A 291 24.88 -44.97 11.02
C GLN A 291 25.77 -44.93 12.27
N ALA A 292 25.36 -44.20 13.32
CA ALA A 292 26.09 -44.20 14.60
C ALA A 292 26.03 -45.56 15.30
N GLU A 293 24.94 -46.31 15.15
CA GLU A 293 24.79 -47.66 15.71
C GLU A 293 25.57 -48.71 14.93
N LEU A 294 25.57 -48.63 13.59
CA LEU A 294 26.41 -49.46 12.72
C LEU A 294 27.90 -49.23 13.00
N LYS A 295 28.35 -47.98 13.17
CA LYS A 295 29.73 -47.68 13.58
C LYS A 295 30.07 -48.22 14.96
N ARG A 296 29.11 -48.21 15.90
CA ARG A 296 29.29 -48.80 17.25
C ARG A 296 29.35 -50.32 17.20
N GLN A 297 28.56 -50.98 16.35
CA GLN A 297 28.61 -52.43 16.14
C GLN A 297 29.91 -52.85 15.45
N ALA A 298 30.29 -52.16 14.36
CA ALA A 298 31.56 -52.42 13.66
C ALA A 298 32.77 -52.27 14.60
N ASN A 299 32.79 -51.25 15.47
CA ASN A 299 33.86 -51.09 16.45
C ASN A 299 33.88 -52.22 17.50
N LYS A 300 32.70 -52.68 17.96
CA LYS A 300 32.60 -53.84 18.88
C LYS A 300 33.07 -55.14 18.23
N ASP A 301 32.76 -55.34 16.95
CA ASP A 301 33.17 -56.54 16.22
C ASP A 301 34.67 -56.52 15.91
N HIS A 302 35.23 -55.34 15.58
CA HIS A 302 36.68 -55.14 15.48
C HIS A 302 37.38 -55.46 16.80
N GLN A 303 36.89 -54.91 17.92
CA GLN A 303 37.43 -55.20 19.25
C GLN A 303 37.35 -56.69 19.60
N ARG A 304 36.25 -57.37 19.27
CA ARG A 304 36.08 -58.82 19.49
C ARG A 304 37.06 -59.64 18.66
N GLN A 305 37.28 -59.29 17.40
CA GLN A 305 38.22 -59.99 16.52
C GLN A 305 39.65 -59.88 17.07
N PHE A 306 40.11 -58.68 17.34
CA PHE A 306 41.46 -58.43 17.87
C PHE A 306 41.67 -59.08 19.25
N ASN A 307 40.66 -59.06 20.12
CA ASN A 307 40.71 -59.75 21.41
C ASN A 307 40.80 -61.27 21.26
N ARG A 308 40.14 -61.84 20.25
CA ARG A 308 40.21 -63.28 19.96
C ARG A 308 41.56 -63.70 19.40
N GLU A 309 42.14 -62.87 18.54
CA GLU A 309 43.49 -63.07 17.99
C GLU A 309 44.55 -62.97 19.10
N ALA A 310 44.43 -61.99 20.00
CA ALA A 310 45.30 -61.86 21.17
C ALA A 310 45.17 -63.07 22.12
N LEU A 311 43.94 -63.56 22.35
CA LEU A 311 43.71 -64.73 23.18
C LEU A 311 44.32 -66.00 22.56
N GLN A 312 44.18 -66.21 21.24
CA GLN A 312 44.81 -67.32 20.53
C GLN A 312 46.35 -67.27 20.59
N ALA A 313 46.95 -66.07 20.53
CA ALA A 313 48.40 -65.91 20.68
C ALA A 313 48.87 -66.30 22.09
N LEU A 314 48.11 -65.93 23.13
CA LEU A 314 48.39 -66.31 24.52
C LEU A 314 48.24 -67.83 24.75
N THR A 315 47.22 -68.47 24.16
CA THR A 315 47.05 -69.93 24.26
C THR A 315 48.18 -70.68 23.56
N LYS A 316 48.65 -70.20 22.39
CA LYS A 316 49.83 -70.77 21.69
C LYS A 316 51.13 -70.60 22.47
N ALA A 317 51.23 -69.56 23.30
CA ALA A 317 52.37 -69.32 24.19
C ALA A 317 52.33 -70.18 25.48
N GLY A 318 51.30 -71.03 25.65
CA GLY A 318 51.20 -72.00 26.75
C GLY A 318 50.43 -71.54 27.99
N PHE A 319 49.70 -70.41 27.92
CA PHE A 319 48.83 -69.97 29.00
C PHE A 319 47.54 -70.82 29.04
N ASP A 320 47.07 -71.15 30.24
CA ASP A 320 45.74 -71.78 30.41
C ASP A 320 44.63 -70.79 30.03
N ASP A 321 43.53 -71.32 29.48
CA ASP A 321 42.42 -70.54 28.92
C ASP A 321 41.77 -69.59 29.95
N LYS A 322 41.72 -69.98 31.23
CA LYS A 322 41.18 -69.14 32.30
C LYS A 322 42.13 -68.00 32.66
N THR A 323 43.44 -68.25 32.74
CA THR A 323 44.43 -67.21 33.07
C THR A 323 44.64 -66.24 31.90
N ALA A 324 44.63 -66.72 30.66
CA ALA A 324 44.71 -65.87 29.46
C ALA A 324 43.50 -64.91 29.35
N THR A 325 42.29 -65.40 29.64
CA THR A 325 41.07 -64.58 29.65
C THR A 325 41.13 -63.50 30.74
N LYS A 326 41.52 -63.86 31.97
CA LYS A 326 41.65 -62.93 33.09
C LYS A 326 42.73 -61.86 32.84
N PHE A 327 43.86 -62.26 32.25
CA PHE A 327 44.91 -61.32 31.87
C PHE A 327 44.41 -60.33 30.83
N LEU A 328 43.78 -60.79 29.75
CA LEU A 328 43.21 -59.92 28.72
C LEU A 328 42.15 -58.96 29.32
N GLU A 329 41.32 -59.42 30.24
CA GLU A 329 40.30 -58.61 30.90
C GLU A 329 40.90 -57.46 31.74
N LEU A 330 41.98 -57.72 32.48
CA LEU A 330 42.71 -56.71 33.24
C LEU A 330 43.35 -55.65 32.32
N VAL A 331 43.85 -56.07 31.16
CA VAL A 331 44.47 -55.17 30.16
C VAL A 331 43.42 -54.30 29.46
N ILE A 332 42.25 -54.86 29.14
CA ILE A 332 41.12 -54.12 28.55
C ILE A 332 40.57 -53.07 29.53
N LYS A 333 40.51 -53.40 30.82
CA LYS A 333 40.07 -52.49 31.88
C LYS A 333 41.13 -51.45 32.27
N GLY A 334 42.36 -51.55 31.73
CA GLY A 334 43.46 -50.65 32.04
C GLY A 334 44.01 -50.84 33.47
N GLU A 335 43.75 -51.99 34.08
CA GLU A 335 44.19 -52.32 35.44
C GLU A 335 45.66 -52.80 35.50
N VAL A 336 46.29 -53.02 34.33
CA VAL A 336 47.72 -53.31 34.20
C VAL A 336 48.48 -52.04 33.82
N PRO A 337 49.33 -51.48 34.71
CA PRO A 337 50.08 -50.27 34.42
C PRO A 337 51.01 -50.44 33.21
N HIS A 338 51.09 -49.40 32.36
CA HIS A 338 51.95 -49.33 31.17
C HIS A 338 51.65 -50.34 30.04
N LEU A 339 50.52 -51.05 30.11
CA LEU A 339 50.07 -51.94 29.05
C LEU A 339 48.69 -51.51 28.54
N SER A 340 48.56 -51.23 27.24
CA SER A 340 47.30 -50.83 26.61
C SER A 340 47.04 -51.65 25.35
N MET A 341 45.81 -52.12 25.17
CA MET A 341 45.39 -52.76 23.93
C MET A 341 45.09 -51.68 22.89
N ASN A 342 45.73 -51.77 21.72
CA ASN A 342 45.38 -50.92 20.58
C ASN A 342 44.45 -51.72 19.65
N TYR A 343 43.35 -51.09 19.22
CA TYR A 343 42.27 -51.74 18.49
C TYR A 343 42.16 -51.27 17.06
#